data_AF-A0AB34JP41-F1
#
_entry.id   AF-A0AB34JP41-F1
#
_cell.length_a   1.000
_cell.length_b   1.000
_cell.length_c   1.000
_cell.angle_alpha   90.00
_cell.angle_beta   90.00
_cell.angle_gamma   90.00
#
_symmetry.space_group_name_H-M   'P 1'
#
loop_
_entity.id
_entity.type
_entity.pdbx_description
1 polymer ?
#
loop_
_entity_poly.entity_id
_entity_poly.type
_entity_poly.pdbx_seq_one_letter_code
_entity_poly.pdbx_strand_id
1 'polypeptide(L)'
;MADGQAQALAAAQVAFDDCIGSALFAKPRKLNMLTTGSRHLGKFKDGRPALGINLFFTVQSLKCQSGGLNKAVRLQTTQYLIFKTFNEDELASLYVTCSTYISSEHQQFALRTARSKHINGIDSVLQLRAYLDKRITDAIANDASTTMREAKPPIVMVPGLAGSVFRARLTGTARPPHLWCERSSDWFVTWVSLAQLVPEQKDCLLARLLPHFNATDQTYHNALGVELDTNVDFGGVDGITFLDPSVHFGVSNYFGTMVAHFEAQGYTRGRDLHGAPYDWRAAPDGHRAPGMFFEQLAQLVEATVKRNGAKASIITHSLGGPTTLAFLLSRPSGWVQDHVANFIPISAPWGGAALMALSDISGDNFGIPFVSSDYLKPVQTASASGVFLLPTSAAFGDQTIVSAGGKNYSAKEMPILLKDLGLTEATQIYANLERLQLNADDLTAPPVRTLVITSSGVKTDERYEYADPLVPGFDKGPERIEYGDGDGTVNLVSLRFAQDGGWPSARDADRRFFEVKGVAHFDMVKEQRVLSEIDAFLGSGLRQ
;
A
#
# COMPACT_ATOMS: atom_id res chain seq x y z
N MET A 1 -0.95 48.73 2.64
CA MET A 1 0.18 48.84 3.56
C MET A 1 -0.07 47.92 4.75
N ALA A 2 0.57 46.75 4.76
CA ALA A 2 0.89 45.98 5.95
C ALA A 2 1.85 44.86 5.51
N ASP A 3 3.14 45.15 5.63
CA ASP A 3 4.22 44.17 5.62
C ASP A 3 4.00 43.12 6.70
N GLY A 4 4.28 41.86 6.36
CA GLY A 4 4.37 40.74 7.29
C GLY A 4 5.48 39.81 6.88
N GLN A 5 6.69 40.36 6.68
CA GLN A 5 7.90 39.58 6.44
C GLN A 5 8.04 38.50 7.52
N ALA A 6 8.14 37.24 7.08
CA ALA A 6 8.55 36.12 7.90
C ALA A 6 9.92 36.45 8.52
N GLN A 7 9.93 36.75 9.82
CA GLN A 7 11.17 36.95 10.56
C GLN A 7 11.86 35.58 10.70
N ALA A 8 12.95 35.40 9.96
CA ALA A 8 13.87 34.30 10.18
C ALA A 8 14.34 34.31 11.64
N LEU A 9 14.04 33.23 12.36
CA LEU A 9 14.67 32.93 13.65
C LEU A 9 16.15 32.64 13.39
N ALA A 10 17.01 33.65 13.51
CA ALA A 10 18.45 33.43 13.55
C ALA A 10 18.78 32.67 14.85
N ALA A 11 19.03 31.37 14.74
CA ALA A 11 19.50 30.54 15.85
C ALA A 11 21.02 30.34 15.70
N ALA A 12 21.79 30.76 16.70
CA ALA A 12 23.21 30.45 16.76
C ALA A 12 23.38 29.03 17.32
N GLN A 13 24.19 28.20 16.67
CA GLN A 13 24.52 26.86 17.13
C GLN A 13 25.92 26.86 17.73
N VAL A 14 26.06 26.32 18.95
CA VAL A 14 27.35 26.19 19.62
C VAL A 14 27.51 24.75 20.10
N ALA A 15 28.57 24.09 19.65
CA ALA A 15 28.92 22.73 20.07
C ALA A 15 30.06 22.77 21.10
N PHE A 16 29.89 22.03 22.18
CA PHE A 16 30.89 21.84 23.23
C PHE A 16 31.34 20.39 23.21
N ASP A 17 32.60 20.17 22.84
CA ASP A 17 33.24 18.86 22.84
C ASP A 17 34.33 18.76 23.89
N ASP A 18 34.40 17.60 24.53
CA ASP A 18 35.36 17.25 25.60
C ASP A 18 35.47 18.27 26.75
N CYS A 19 34.39 19.01 27.02
CA CYS A 19 34.36 20.01 28.09
C CYS A 19 34.16 19.41 29.49
N ILE A 20 34.05 18.07 29.60
CA ILE A 20 33.81 17.33 30.83
C ILE A 20 35.05 17.44 31.74
N GLY A 21 34.85 17.82 33.00
CA GLY A 21 35.94 18.05 33.96
C GLY A 21 36.61 19.43 33.85
N SER A 22 36.22 20.25 32.87
CA SER A 22 36.71 21.64 32.78
C SER A 22 36.14 22.52 33.89
N ALA A 23 36.85 23.60 34.21
CA ALA A 23 36.40 24.61 35.17
C ALA A 23 35.08 25.32 34.75
N LEU A 24 34.62 25.13 33.51
CA LEU A 24 33.36 25.67 32.99
C LEU A 24 32.12 24.97 33.59
N PHE A 25 32.28 23.72 34.03
CA PHE A 25 31.26 22.96 34.78
C PHE A 25 31.44 23.04 36.30
N ALA A 26 32.52 23.64 36.78
CA ALA A 26 32.77 23.86 38.21
C ALA A 26 31.89 25.00 38.76
N LYS A 27 31.72 25.07 40.09
CA LYS A 27 30.95 26.16 40.71
C LYS A 27 31.70 27.50 40.55
N PRO A 28 31.01 28.61 40.22
CA PRO A 28 29.59 28.69 39.83
C PRO A 28 29.42 28.15 38.41
N ARG A 29 28.49 27.21 38.19
CA ARG A 29 28.36 26.34 36.99
C ARG A 29 28.01 27.15 35.72
N LYS A 30 28.98 27.91 35.19
CA LYS A 30 28.78 28.97 34.19
C LYS A 30 28.11 28.44 32.91
N LEU A 31 28.51 27.27 32.45
CA LEU A 31 27.96 26.68 31.23
C LEU A 31 26.51 26.17 31.42
N ASN A 32 26.19 25.65 32.61
CA ASN A 32 24.82 25.27 32.97
C ASN A 32 23.90 26.49 33.16
N MET A 33 24.46 27.66 33.46
CA MET A 33 23.69 28.91 33.49
C MET A 33 23.40 29.44 32.09
N LEU A 34 24.29 29.19 31.12
CA LEU A 34 24.06 29.57 29.72
C LEU A 34 22.87 28.83 29.11
N THR A 35 22.74 27.53 29.40
CA THR A 35 21.61 26.68 28.96
C THR A 35 20.27 27.08 29.56
N THR A 36 20.27 27.58 30.80
CA THR A 36 19.05 28.08 31.46
C THR A 36 18.75 29.54 31.13
N GLY A 37 19.76 30.36 30.84
CA GLY A 37 19.60 31.79 30.55
C GLY A 37 19.21 32.12 29.11
N SER A 38 19.73 31.41 28.10
CA SER A 38 19.58 31.80 26.69
C SER A 38 18.14 31.78 26.17
N ARG A 39 17.23 31.06 26.83
CA ARG A 39 15.80 30.99 26.46
C ARG A 39 14.90 32.03 27.15
N HIS A 40 15.42 32.79 28.13
CA HIS A 40 14.56 33.58 29.04
C HIS A 40 14.97 35.07 29.20
N LEU A 41 15.97 35.58 28.48
CA LEU A 41 16.52 36.92 28.71
C LEU A 41 15.80 38.09 28.01
N GLY A 42 14.60 37.86 27.45
CA GLY A 42 13.70 38.94 27.01
C GLY A 42 13.78 39.31 25.51
N LYS A 43 12.74 40.01 25.03
CA LYS A 43 12.57 40.46 23.63
C LYS A 43 13.47 41.66 23.33
N PHE A 44 13.83 41.85 22.06
CA PHE A 44 14.52 43.08 21.63
C PHE A 44 13.60 44.29 21.84
N LYS A 45 14.19 45.49 22.06
CA LYS A 45 13.45 46.73 22.34
C LYS A 45 12.47 47.15 21.24
N ASP A 46 12.62 46.62 20.03
CA ASP A 46 11.76 46.86 18.86
C ASP A 46 10.68 45.78 18.67
N GLY A 47 10.48 44.91 19.66
CA GLY A 47 9.43 43.88 19.64
C GLY A 47 9.81 42.59 18.93
N ARG A 48 11.02 42.49 18.35
CA ARG A 48 11.49 41.24 17.72
C ARG A 48 11.65 40.09 18.73
N PRO A 49 11.42 38.82 18.29
CA PRO A 49 11.70 37.65 19.10
C PRO A 49 13.17 37.61 19.57
N ALA A 50 13.41 37.10 20.77
CA ALA A 50 14.76 36.92 21.29
C ALA A 50 15.58 35.96 20.41
N LEU A 51 16.88 36.21 20.26
CA LEU A 51 17.80 35.32 19.56
C LEU A 51 18.03 34.05 20.42
N GLY A 52 17.66 32.87 19.89
CA GLY A 52 17.87 31.60 20.58
C GLY A 52 19.26 31.02 20.31
N ILE A 53 19.90 30.43 21.32
CA ILE A 53 21.14 29.66 21.14
C ILE A 53 20.84 28.18 21.37
N ASN A 54 21.14 27.37 20.35
CA ASN A 54 21.10 25.91 20.44
C ASN A 54 22.48 25.41 20.89
N LEU A 55 22.51 24.70 22.02
CA LEU A 55 23.74 24.22 22.66
C LEU A 55 23.81 22.70 22.50
N PHE A 56 24.85 22.22 21.82
CA PHE A 56 25.11 20.79 21.65
C PHE A 56 26.26 20.38 22.57
N PHE A 57 26.08 19.31 23.33
CA PHE A 57 27.10 18.75 24.22
C PHE A 57 27.46 17.35 23.76
N THR A 58 28.71 17.12 23.38
CA THR A 58 29.23 15.78 23.15
C THR A 58 29.84 15.27 24.45
N VAL A 59 29.37 14.11 24.90
CA VAL A 59 29.76 13.54 26.19
C VAL A 59 30.16 12.08 26.03
N GLN A 60 31.30 11.71 26.59
CA GLN A 60 31.82 10.35 26.51
C GLN A 60 31.14 9.38 27.50
N SER A 61 30.59 9.89 28.61
CA SER A 61 29.80 9.09 29.56
C SER A 61 28.67 9.89 30.19
N LEU A 62 27.51 9.24 30.33
CA LEU A 62 26.30 9.78 30.96
C LEU A 62 26.39 9.80 32.51
N LYS A 63 27.37 9.09 33.10
CA LYS A 63 27.53 8.87 34.54
C LYS A 63 28.90 9.30 35.07
N CYS A 64 29.38 10.48 34.71
CA CYS A 64 30.60 11.00 35.35
C CYS A 64 30.30 11.54 36.76
N GLN A 65 31.05 11.10 37.77
CA GLN A 65 30.87 11.50 39.18
C GLN A 65 31.36 12.94 39.47
N SER A 66 32.20 13.52 38.62
CA SER A 66 32.66 14.91 38.72
C SER A 66 32.44 15.66 37.40
N GLY A 67 31.60 16.70 37.40
CA GLY A 67 31.41 17.54 36.23
C GLY A 67 30.61 16.95 35.07
N GLY A 68 29.90 15.82 35.27
CA GLY A 68 28.97 15.26 34.27
C GLY A 68 27.71 16.10 34.05
N LEU A 69 26.93 15.75 33.01
CA LEU A 69 25.66 16.43 32.72
C LEU A 69 24.70 16.28 33.91
N ASN A 70 24.24 17.43 34.41
CA ASN A 70 23.30 17.41 35.53
C ASN A 70 21.95 16.80 35.10
N LYS A 71 21.15 16.35 36.08
CA LYS A 71 19.85 15.72 35.83
C LYS A 71 18.89 16.64 35.04
N ALA A 72 18.95 17.95 35.25
CA ALA A 72 18.06 18.89 34.56
C ALA A 72 18.34 18.95 33.05
N VAL A 73 19.61 18.96 32.63
CA VAL A 73 19.98 18.92 31.21
C VAL A 73 19.54 17.60 30.58
N ARG A 74 19.78 16.47 31.24
CA ARG A 74 19.38 15.14 30.73
C ARG A 74 17.88 14.99 30.53
N LEU A 75 17.07 15.51 31.46
CA LEU A 75 15.60 15.44 31.36
C LEU A 75 14.98 16.41 30.34
N GLN A 76 15.74 17.39 29.86
CA GLN A 76 15.27 18.39 28.89
C GLN A 76 15.91 18.21 27.51
N THR A 77 16.77 17.20 27.35
CA THR A 77 17.45 16.89 26.09
C THR A 77 16.47 16.24 25.13
N THR A 78 16.24 16.85 23.97
CA THR A 78 15.30 16.37 22.95
C THR A 78 15.92 15.41 21.95
N GLN A 79 17.24 15.35 21.86
CA GLN A 79 17.99 14.52 20.93
C GLN A 79 19.25 13.95 21.60
N TYR A 80 19.47 12.65 21.46
CA TYR A 80 20.67 11.96 21.94
C TYR A 80 21.36 11.26 20.78
N LEU A 81 22.69 11.40 20.69
CA LEU A 81 23.54 10.55 19.86
C LEU A 81 24.35 9.64 20.79
N ILE A 82 24.14 8.34 20.72
CA ILE A 82 24.72 7.37 21.66
C ILE A 82 25.66 6.45 20.88
N PHE A 83 26.95 6.48 21.25
CA PHE A 83 27.94 5.55 20.72
C PHE A 83 27.94 4.24 21.52
N LYS A 84 28.56 3.20 20.98
CA LYS A 84 28.65 1.87 21.61
C LYS A 84 29.27 1.98 23.00
N THR A 85 28.48 1.69 24.04
CA THR A 85 28.95 1.53 25.42
C THR A 85 28.86 0.07 25.84
N PHE A 86 29.84 -0.41 26.58
CA PHE A 86 29.87 -1.76 27.15
C PHE A 86 29.43 -1.78 28.62
N ASN A 87 28.95 -0.65 29.15
CA ASN A 87 28.53 -0.50 30.53
C ASN A 87 27.01 -0.69 30.63
N GLU A 88 26.58 -1.84 31.16
CA GLU A 88 25.14 -2.17 31.29
C GLU A 88 24.40 -1.22 32.23
N ASP A 89 25.05 -0.71 33.28
CA ASP A 89 24.44 0.26 34.20
C ASP A 89 24.20 1.61 33.53
N GLU A 90 25.06 2.00 32.59
CA GLU A 90 24.90 3.20 31.77
C GLU A 90 23.74 3.05 30.79
N LEU A 91 23.64 1.90 30.13
CA LEU A 91 22.50 1.53 29.28
C LEU A 91 21.17 1.53 30.05
N ALA A 92 21.14 0.97 31.26
CA ALA A 92 19.95 0.98 32.11
C ALA A 92 19.53 2.40 32.53
N SER A 93 20.49 3.31 32.71
CA SER A 93 20.19 4.70 33.08
C SER A 93 19.76 5.55 31.88
N LEU A 94 20.31 5.30 30.70
CA LEU A 94 19.79 5.81 29.43
C LEU A 94 18.34 5.37 29.23
N TYR A 95 18.06 4.08 29.46
CA TYR A 95 16.72 3.52 29.38
C TYR A 95 15.74 4.26 30.30
N VAL A 96 16.05 4.41 31.60
CA VAL A 96 15.19 5.16 32.54
C VAL A 96 15.00 6.63 32.15
N THR A 97 16.01 7.24 31.52
CA THR A 97 15.96 8.64 31.10
C THR A 97 15.10 8.85 29.84
N CYS A 98 15.07 7.86 28.94
CA CYS A 98 14.35 7.91 27.67
C CYS A 98 12.96 7.23 27.70
N SER A 99 12.71 6.33 28.66
CA SER A 99 11.50 5.49 28.72
C SER A 99 10.21 6.24 29.06
N THR A 100 10.28 7.53 29.40
CA THR A 100 9.09 8.36 29.69
C THR A 100 8.32 8.82 28.45
N TYR A 101 8.86 8.65 27.22
CA TYR A 101 8.25 9.21 26.00
C TYR A 101 8.31 8.35 24.72
N ILE A 102 8.71 7.06 24.80
CA ILE A 102 8.85 6.18 23.62
C ILE A 102 7.94 4.96 23.75
N SER A 103 7.17 4.64 22.70
CA SER A 103 6.29 3.46 22.63
C SER A 103 7.07 2.13 22.73
N SER A 104 6.43 1.10 23.27
CA SER A 104 7.00 -0.21 23.59
C SER A 104 7.60 -0.97 22.38
N GLU A 105 7.18 -0.63 21.16
CA GLU A 105 7.63 -1.28 19.92
C GLU A 105 9.04 -0.81 19.49
N HIS A 106 9.31 0.49 19.59
CA HIS A 106 10.65 1.05 19.38
C HIS A 106 11.64 0.59 20.46
N GLN A 107 11.14 0.27 21.66
CA GLN A 107 11.94 -0.28 22.77
C GLN A 107 12.47 -1.69 22.44
N GLN A 108 11.70 -2.52 21.72
CA GLN A 108 12.12 -3.88 21.37
C GLN A 108 13.10 -3.94 20.19
N PHE A 109 12.99 -3.03 19.21
CA PHE A 109 13.91 -2.99 18.07
C PHE A 109 15.34 -2.65 18.52
N ALA A 110 15.51 -1.66 19.41
CA ALA A 110 16.82 -1.32 19.98
C ALA A 110 17.45 -2.49 20.78
N LEU A 111 16.62 -3.28 21.48
CA LEU A 111 17.06 -4.45 22.27
C LEU A 111 17.51 -5.63 21.42
N ARG A 112 16.87 -5.88 20.26
CA ARG A 112 17.23 -6.99 19.35
C ARG A 112 18.59 -6.75 18.70
N THR A 113 18.88 -5.52 18.30
CA THR A 113 20.16 -5.14 17.67
C THR A 113 21.35 -5.24 18.65
N ALA A 114 21.11 -5.03 19.95
CA ALA A 114 22.15 -5.11 20.98
C ALA A 114 22.50 -6.55 21.42
N ARG A 115 21.64 -7.54 21.16
CA ARG A 115 21.77 -8.91 21.73
C ARG A 115 22.22 -10.00 20.75
N SER A 116 22.35 -9.72 19.45
CA SER A 116 22.77 -10.74 18.49
C SER A 116 24.26 -11.09 18.63
N LYS A 117 24.56 -12.33 19.03
CA LYS A 117 25.92 -12.85 19.29
C LYS A 117 26.71 -13.28 18.04
N HIS A 118 26.16 -13.18 16.83
CA HIS A 118 26.86 -13.63 15.61
C HIS A 118 26.44 -12.85 14.37
N ILE A 119 26.94 -11.63 14.17
CA ILE A 119 26.86 -10.96 12.87
C ILE A 119 28.11 -10.09 12.68
N ASN A 120 28.88 -10.35 11.61
CA ASN A 120 30.05 -9.57 11.23
C ASN A 120 29.66 -8.09 10.99
N GLY A 121 30.18 -7.21 11.83
CA GLY A 121 29.63 -5.88 12.09
C GLY A 121 29.92 -4.77 11.08
N ILE A 122 30.31 -5.07 9.84
CA ILE A 122 30.56 -4.03 8.81
C ILE A 122 29.34 -3.90 7.88
N ASP A 123 28.77 -5.01 7.41
CA ASP A 123 27.65 -4.97 6.45
C ASP A 123 26.33 -4.50 7.08
N SER A 124 26.07 -4.85 8.34
CA SER A 124 24.86 -4.42 9.07
C SER A 124 24.92 -2.95 9.50
N VAL A 125 26.11 -2.44 9.80
CA VAL A 125 26.31 -1.01 10.09
C VAL A 125 26.21 -0.18 8.82
N LEU A 126 26.69 -0.68 7.68
CA LEU A 126 26.50 -0.02 6.39
C LEU A 126 25.04 -0.03 5.95
N GLN A 127 24.29 -1.10 6.20
CA GLN A 127 22.85 -1.15 5.91
C GLN A 127 22.02 -0.25 6.83
N LEU A 128 22.31 -0.25 8.15
CA LEU A 128 21.64 0.62 9.10
C LEU A 128 22.03 2.10 8.87
N ARG A 129 23.28 2.36 8.54
CA ARG A 129 23.78 3.69 8.15
C ARG A 129 23.18 4.12 6.82
N ALA A 130 23.07 3.26 5.81
CA ALA A 130 22.39 3.62 4.56
C ALA A 130 20.89 3.87 4.77
N TYR A 131 20.24 3.10 5.64
CA TYR A 131 18.83 3.29 6.00
C TYR A 131 18.61 4.58 6.81
N LEU A 132 19.45 4.86 7.79
CA LEU A 132 19.39 6.06 8.62
C LEU A 132 19.88 7.30 7.86
N ASP A 133 20.96 7.23 7.11
CA ASP A 133 21.44 8.31 6.24
C ASP A 133 20.39 8.62 5.16
N LYS A 134 19.70 7.61 4.60
CA LYS A 134 18.56 7.85 3.70
C LYS A 134 17.41 8.55 4.43
N ARG A 135 16.97 8.05 5.59
CA ARG A 135 15.88 8.68 6.38
C ARG A 135 16.22 10.06 6.92
N ILE A 136 17.48 10.30 7.29
CA ILE A 136 18.00 11.58 7.77
C ILE A 136 18.20 12.53 6.59
N THR A 137 18.67 12.06 5.43
CA THR A 137 18.73 12.87 4.21
C THR A 137 17.32 13.22 3.74
N ASP A 138 16.36 12.30 3.82
CA ASP A 138 14.95 12.53 3.53
C ASP A 138 14.34 13.54 4.54
N ALA A 139 14.65 13.41 5.82
CA ALA A 139 14.19 14.34 6.86
C ALA A 139 14.84 15.73 6.76
N ILE A 140 16.13 15.81 6.46
CA ILE A 140 16.88 17.06 6.25
C ILE A 140 16.48 17.73 4.94
N ALA A 141 16.23 16.96 3.87
CA ALA A 141 15.65 17.48 2.62
C ALA A 141 14.21 17.98 2.84
N ASN A 142 13.45 17.34 3.72
CA ASN A 142 12.10 17.77 4.10
C ASN A 142 12.09 19.04 4.98
N ASP A 143 13.09 19.24 5.86
CA ASP A 143 13.17 20.44 6.72
C ASP A 143 13.86 21.62 6.03
N ALA A 144 14.90 21.38 5.21
CA ALA A 144 15.59 22.43 4.45
C ALA A 144 14.80 22.95 3.23
N SER A 145 13.76 22.24 2.77
CA SER A 145 12.88 22.68 1.67
C SER A 145 11.57 23.35 2.11
N THR A 146 11.40 23.63 3.41
CA THR A 146 10.27 24.41 3.93
C THR A 146 10.30 25.90 3.53
N THR A 147 11.33 26.33 2.80
CA THR A 147 11.23 27.54 1.97
C THR A 147 10.43 27.23 0.70
N MET A 148 9.10 27.32 0.82
CA MET A 148 8.12 27.50 -0.27
C MET A 148 8.31 26.59 -1.50
N ARG A 149 8.32 25.26 -1.32
CA ARG A 149 7.84 24.38 -2.39
C ARG A 149 6.31 24.44 -2.38
N GLU A 150 5.72 24.83 -3.50
CA GLU A 150 4.27 24.85 -3.69
C GLU A 150 3.69 23.46 -3.39
N ALA A 151 2.69 23.39 -2.50
CA ALA A 151 2.07 22.13 -2.10
C ALA A 151 1.37 21.51 -3.33
N LYS A 152 1.81 20.33 -3.75
CA LYS A 152 1.23 19.65 -4.91
C LYS A 152 -0.11 19.00 -4.56
N PRO A 153 -1.07 18.96 -5.50
CA PRO A 153 -2.29 18.17 -5.37
C PRO A 153 -1.94 16.70 -5.13
N PRO A 154 -2.45 16.07 -4.05
CA PRO A 154 -2.09 14.72 -3.69
C PRO A 154 -2.44 13.66 -4.75
N ILE A 155 -1.62 12.62 -4.83
CA ILE A 155 -1.87 11.41 -5.61
C ILE A 155 -1.90 10.20 -4.66
N VAL A 156 -2.97 9.41 -4.75
CA VAL A 156 -3.11 8.13 -4.03
C VAL A 156 -3.25 7.01 -5.05
N MET A 157 -2.36 6.03 -5.00
CA MET A 157 -2.31 4.89 -5.92
C MET A 157 -2.88 3.63 -5.27
N VAL A 158 -3.86 2.99 -5.89
CA VAL A 158 -4.49 1.74 -5.41
C VAL A 158 -4.12 0.59 -6.34
N PRO A 159 -3.45 -0.47 -5.84
CA PRO A 159 -2.98 -1.58 -6.66
C PRO A 159 -4.11 -2.51 -7.12
N GLY A 160 -3.74 -3.54 -7.87
CA GLY A 160 -4.66 -4.53 -8.42
C GLY A 160 -4.59 -5.85 -7.65
N LEU A 161 -5.22 -6.88 -8.21
CA LEU A 161 -5.19 -8.23 -7.64
C LEU A 161 -3.74 -8.70 -7.45
N ALA A 162 -3.43 -9.25 -6.29
CA ALA A 162 -2.09 -9.72 -5.93
C ALA A 162 -0.98 -8.63 -5.95
N GLY A 163 -1.35 -7.35 -6.12
CA GLY A 163 -0.45 -6.24 -6.41
C GLY A 163 0.15 -5.52 -5.20
N SER A 164 0.00 -6.08 -3.99
CA SER A 164 0.56 -5.53 -2.75
C SER A 164 1.13 -6.61 -1.84
N VAL A 165 2.13 -6.22 -1.06
CA VAL A 165 2.85 -7.10 -0.12
C VAL A 165 1.98 -7.43 1.09
N PHE A 166 1.95 -8.71 1.48
CA PHE A 166 1.42 -9.16 2.77
C PHE A 166 2.53 -9.65 3.69
N ARG A 167 2.38 -9.37 4.98
CA ARG A 167 3.12 -10.03 6.04
C ARG A 167 2.19 -10.97 6.81
N ALA A 168 2.76 -12.05 7.34
CA ALA A 168 2.05 -12.98 8.19
C ALA A 168 2.74 -13.15 9.54
N ARG A 169 1.94 -13.39 10.57
CA ARG A 169 2.38 -13.88 11.88
C ARG A 169 1.61 -15.16 12.20
N LEU A 170 2.33 -16.21 12.57
CA LEU A 170 1.72 -17.48 12.95
C LEU A 170 1.63 -17.55 14.47
N THR A 171 0.43 -17.81 14.97
CA THR A 171 0.20 -18.10 16.39
C THR A 171 0.27 -19.60 16.57
N GLY A 172 0.83 -20.11 17.67
CA GLY A 172 1.06 -21.55 17.89
C GLY A 172 -0.18 -22.47 17.79
N THR A 173 -1.37 -21.92 17.55
CA THR A 173 -2.61 -22.64 17.22
C THR A 173 -2.78 -22.90 15.71
N ALA A 174 -1.87 -22.42 14.86
CA ALA A 174 -1.88 -22.65 13.43
C ALA A 174 -1.86 -24.16 13.12
N ARG A 175 -2.69 -24.56 12.17
CA ARG A 175 -2.84 -25.95 11.73
C ARG A 175 -2.40 -26.11 10.28
N PRO A 176 -1.09 -26.03 9.99
CA PRO A 176 -0.63 -26.18 8.63
C PRO A 176 -0.77 -27.63 8.15
N PRO A 177 -0.81 -27.86 6.82
CA PRO A 177 -1.06 -29.17 6.24
C PRO A 177 0.07 -30.18 6.49
N HIS A 178 1.30 -29.70 6.72
CA HIS A 178 2.48 -30.56 6.87
C HIS A 178 3.29 -30.25 8.13
N LEU A 179 4.09 -31.24 8.57
CA LEU A 179 4.93 -31.12 9.76
C LEU A 179 6.09 -30.12 9.60
N TRP A 180 6.55 -29.89 8.37
CA TRP A 180 7.61 -28.93 8.07
C TRP A 180 7.11 -27.48 7.91
N CYS A 181 5.81 -27.27 7.86
CA CYS A 181 5.26 -25.93 7.90
C CYS A 181 5.36 -25.37 9.32
N GLU A 182 5.85 -24.14 9.43
CA GLU A 182 5.95 -23.45 10.71
C GLU A 182 4.56 -23.24 11.33
N ARG A 183 4.48 -23.36 12.66
CA ARG A 183 3.23 -23.15 13.42
C ARG A 183 3.22 -21.87 14.23
N SER A 184 4.38 -21.26 14.44
CA SER A 184 4.52 -20.06 15.25
C SER A 184 5.69 -19.26 14.72
N SER A 185 5.49 -17.96 14.50
CA SER A 185 6.54 -17.08 13.99
C SER A 185 6.30 -15.64 14.43
N ASP A 186 7.34 -14.81 14.32
CA ASP A 186 7.17 -13.35 14.29
C ASP A 186 6.81 -12.89 12.86
N TRP A 187 6.44 -11.63 12.67
CA TRP A 187 6.00 -11.11 11.37
C TRP A 187 7.04 -11.26 10.25
N PHE A 188 6.71 -12.00 9.20
CA PHE A 188 7.54 -12.20 8.00
C PHE A 188 6.75 -11.88 6.72
N VAL A 189 7.43 -11.54 5.63
CA VAL A 189 6.77 -11.31 4.32
C VAL A 189 6.26 -12.63 3.78
N THR A 190 4.95 -12.74 3.52
CA THR A 190 4.34 -13.97 2.98
C THR A 190 3.96 -13.84 1.50
N TRP A 191 3.71 -12.63 1.01
CA TRP A 191 3.35 -12.34 -0.38
C TRP A 191 3.86 -10.96 -0.78
N VAL A 192 4.32 -10.70 -2.01
CA VAL A 192 4.84 -11.70 -2.94
C VAL A 192 6.22 -12.09 -2.46
N SER A 193 6.48 -13.37 -2.33
CA SER A 193 7.82 -13.88 -2.02
C SER A 193 8.11 -15.00 -3.00
N LEU A 194 8.86 -14.70 -4.06
CA LEU A 194 9.24 -15.69 -5.08
C LEU A 194 10.00 -16.86 -4.44
N ALA A 195 10.77 -16.61 -3.38
CA ALA A 195 11.43 -17.64 -2.57
C ALA A 195 10.46 -18.62 -1.87
N GLN A 196 9.20 -18.23 -1.66
CA GLN A 196 8.14 -19.08 -1.12
C GLN A 196 7.28 -19.76 -2.19
N LEU A 197 7.56 -19.50 -3.47
CA LEU A 197 6.93 -20.20 -4.61
C LEU A 197 7.64 -21.52 -4.97
N VAL A 198 8.57 -21.99 -4.13
CA VAL A 198 9.19 -23.31 -4.29
C VAL A 198 8.19 -24.42 -3.95
N PRO A 199 8.18 -25.55 -4.69
CA PRO A 199 7.18 -26.61 -4.53
C PRO A 199 7.00 -27.11 -3.09
N GLU A 200 8.08 -27.18 -2.31
CA GLU A 200 8.08 -27.68 -0.94
C GLU A 200 7.36 -26.76 0.06
N GLN A 201 7.24 -25.46 -0.25
CA GLN A 201 6.56 -24.46 0.59
C GLN A 201 5.16 -24.12 0.09
N LYS A 202 4.74 -24.64 -1.07
CA LYS A 202 3.43 -24.40 -1.69
C LYS A 202 2.28 -24.55 -0.69
N ASP A 203 2.14 -25.73 -0.13
CA ASP A 203 1.00 -26.03 0.73
C ASP A 203 1.01 -25.20 2.02
N CYS A 204 2.21 -24.87 2.54
CA CYS A 204 2.34 -23.97 3.67
C CYS A 204 1.92 -22.53 3.31
N LEU A 205 2.31 -22.02 2.13
CA LEU A 205 1.90 -20.70 1.64
C LEU A 205 0.39 -20.62 1.41
N LEU A 206 -0.17 -21.58 0.69
CA LEU A 206 -1.60 -21.61 0.39
C LEU A 206 -2.43 -21.70 1.67
N ALA A 207 -2.05 -22.55 2.63
CA ALA A 207 -2.74 -22.64 3.91
C ALA A 207 -2.72 -21.34 4.73
N ARG A 208 -1.70 -20.48 4.54
CA ARG A 208 -1.63 -19.16 5.19
C ARG A 208 -2.47 -18.11 4.48
N LEU A 209 -2.51 -18.16 3.15
CA LEU A 209 -3.20 -17.17 2.33
C LEU A 209 -4.69 -17.47 2.13
N LEU A 210 -5.14 -18.69 2.41
CA LEU A 210 -6.53 -19.10 2.22
C LEU A 210 -7.47 -18.23 3.07
N PRO A 211 -8.34 -17.42 2.44
CA PRO A 211 -9.42 -16.74 3.15
C PRO A 211 -10.58 -17.70 3.41
N HIS A 212 -11.39 -17.40 4.42
CA HIS A 212 -12.62 -18.12 4.73
C HIS A 212 -13.78 -17.14 4.86
N PHE A 213 -14.88 -17.42 4.17
CA PHE A 213 -16.11 -16.64 4.30
C PHE A 213 -17.10 -17.34 5.24
N ASN A 214 -17.57 -16.61 6.25
CA ASN A 214 -18.61 -17.09 7.14
C ASN A 214 -19.97 -16.57 6.68
N ALA A 215 -20.79 -17.46 6.10
CA ALA A 215 -22.11 -17.11 5.59
C ALA A 215 -23.11 -16.68 6.68
N THR A 216 -22.86 -16.98 7.95
CA THR A 216 -23.78 -16.64 9.06
C THR A 216 -23.69 -15.16 9.44
N ASP A 217 -22.48 -14.63 9.56
CA ASP A 217 -22.24 -13.23 9.91
C ASP A 217 -21.78 -12.38 8.72
N GLN A 218 -21.58 -13.00 7.56
CA GLN A 218 -21.16 -12.38 6.29
C GLN A 218 -19.79 -11.70 6.41
N THR A 219 -18.86 -12.33 7.12
CA THR A 219 -17.51 -11.81 7.33
C THR A 219 -16.42 -12.72 6.78
N TYR A 220 -15.24 -12.14 6.56
CA TYR A 220 -14.04 -12.83 6.08
C TYR A 220 -13.07 -13.06 7.23
N HIS A 221 -12.46 -14.23 7.26
CA HIS A 221 -11.47 -14.62 8.25
C HIS A 221 -10.22 -15.20 7.59
N ASN A 222 -9.08 -15.01 8.24
CA ASN A 222 -7.87 -15.73 7.88
C ASN A 222 -7.94 -17.18 8.39
N ALA A 223 -7.07 -18.03 7.85
CA ALA A 223 -6.86 -19.36 8.38
C ALA A 223 -6.56 -19.34 9.89
N LEU A 224 -7.01 -20.38 10.60
CA LEU A 224 -6.84 -20.48 12.06
C LEU A 224 -5.36 -20.33 12.45
N GLY A 225 -5.09 -19.40 13.36
CA GLY A 225 -3.75 -19.12 13.85
C GLY A 225 -2.86 -18.31 12.88
N VAL A 226 -3.43 -17.75 11.81
CA VAL A 226 -2.74 -16.88 10.87
C VAL A 226 -3.26 -15.46 11.01
N GLU A 227 -2.35 -14.54 11.31
CA GLU A 227 -2.62 -13.11 11.25
C GLU A 227 -1.93 -12.54 10.02
N LEU A 228 -2.64 -11.70 9.27
CA LEU A 228 -2.13 -11.04 8.07
C LEU A 228 -2.15 -9.53 8.25
N ASP A 229 -1.02 -8.92 7.91
CA ASP A 229 -0.89 -7.49 7.67
C ASP A 229 -0.89 -7.30 6.15
N THR A 230 -2.01 -6.79 5.64
CA THR A 230 -2.30 -6.62 4.21
C THR A 230 -2.10 -5.18 3.73
N ASN A 231 -1.66 -4.31 4.64
CA ASN A 231 -1.50 -2.87 4.45
C ASN A 231 -0.03 -2.46 4.62
N VAL A 232 0.89 -3.34 4.22
CA VAL A 232 2.33 -3.11 4.37
C VAL A 232 2.72 -1.83 3.64
N ASP A 233 3.29 -0.87 4.38
CA ASP A 233 3.64 0.47 3.87
C ASP A 233 2.42 1.32 3.41
N PHE A 234 1.28 1.21 4.10
CA PHE A 234 0.10 2.04 3.82
C PHE A 234 0.39 3.54 3.96
N GLY A 235 0.11 4.31 2.90
CA GLY A 235 0.45 5.73 2.80
C GLY A 235 1.91 5.99 2.43
N GLY A 236 2.77 4.96 2.36
CA GLY A 236 4.07 5.01 1.69
C GLY A 236 3.92 4.80 0.19
N VAL A 237 4.86 4.12 -0.48
CA VAL A 237 4.74 3.69 -1.89
C VAL A 237 5.51 2.40 -2.17
N ASP A 238 6.42 2.01 -1.28
CA ASP A 238 7.30 0.87 -1.45
C ASP A 238 6.49 -0.44 -1.47
N GLY A 239 5.38 -0.50 -0.73
CA GLY A 239 4.45 -1.65 -0.70
C GLY A 239 3.73 -1.96 -2.01
N ILE A 240 3.78 -1.07 -3.01
CA ILE A 240 3.18 -1.26 -4.34
C ILE A 240 4.18 -1.04 -5.50
N THR A 241 5.39 -0.56 -5.20
CA THR A 241 6.42 -0.26 -6.21
C THR A 241 6.91 -1.55 -6.86
N PHE A 242 7.20 -2.56 -6.03
CA PHE A 242 7.63 -3.88 -6.47
C PHE A 242 6.73 -4.97 -5.88
N LEU A 243 6.32 -5.93 -6.71
CA LEU A 243 5.55 -7.10 -6.28
C LEU A 243 6.32 -7.92 -5.24
N ASP A 244 7.56 -8.28 -5.56
CA ASP A 244 8.51 -8.90 -4.62
C ASP A 244 9.52 -7.84 -4.15
N PRO A 245 9.51 -7.43 -2.87
CA PRO A 245 10.46 -6.43 -2.34
C PRO A 245 11.93 -6.84 -2.39
N SER A 246 12.23 -8.12 -2.59
CA SER A 246 13.60 -8.64 -2.72
C SER A 246 14.11 -8.63 -4.16
N VAL A 247 13.24 -8.38 -5.14
CA VAL A 247 13.57 -8.36 -6.58
C VAL A 247 13.18 -7.00 -7.15
N HIS A 248 14.16 -6.18 -7.54
CA HIS A 248 13.93 -4.82 -8.04
C HIS A 248 14.06 -4.68 -9.57
N PHE A 249 13.78 -5.73 -10.34
CA PHE A 249 13.93 -5.72 -11.80
C PHE A 249 12.92 -6.63 -12.50
N GLY A 250 12.65 -6.36 -13.77
CA GLY A 250 11.77 -7.18 -14.61
C GLY A 250 10.31 -7.14 -14.16
N VAL A 251 9.66 -8.31 -14.11
CA VAL A 251 8.23 -8.48 -13.80
C VAL A 251 7.83 -7.99 -12.40
N SER A 252 8.79 -7.84 -11.48
CA SER A 252 8.49 -7.34 -10.14
C SER A 252 8.23 -5.84 -10.11
N ASN A 253 8.73 -5.05 -11.06
CA ASN A 253 8.44 -3.61 -11.12
C ASN A 253 6.97 -3.43 -11.51
N TYR A 254 6.16 -2.94 -10.58
CA TYR A 254 4.73 -2.70 -10.76
C TYR A 254 4.44 -1.21 -10.90
N PHE A 255 4.23 -0.48 -9.79
CA PHE A 255 4.06 0.99 -9.83
C PHE A 255 5.39 1.76 -9.90
N GLY A 256 6.55 1.10 -9.85
CA GLY A 256 7.84 1.80 -9.71
C GLY A 256 8.15 2.82 -10.80
N THR A 257 7.79 2.54 -12.06
CA THR A 257 7.94 3.51 -13.15
C THR A 257 7.04 4.75 -12.95
N MET A 258 5.78 4.56 -12.55
CA MET A 258 4.85 5.66 -12.27
C MET A 258 5.27 6.49 -11.06
N VAL A 259 5.72 5.84 -9.99
CA VAL A 259 6.27 6.51 -8.80
C VAL A 259 7.45 7.39 -9.20
N ALA A 260 8.42 6.84 -9.94
CA ALA A 260 9.59 7.59 -10.40
C ALA A 260 9.21 8.76 -11.32
N HIS A 261 8.19 8.58 -12.17
CA HIS A 261 7.64 9.63 -13.03
C HIS A 261 7.12 10.82 -12.22
N PHE A 262 6.32 10.59 -11.17
CA PHE A 262 5.82 11.68 -10.32
C PHE A 262 6.93 12.29 -9.44
N GLU A 263 7.87 11.49 -8.93
CA GLU A 263 9.02 12.02 -8.19
C GLU A 263 9.88 12.97 -9.04
N ALA A 264 10.09 12.64 -10.32
CA ALA A 264 10.79 13.51 -11.27
C ALA A 264 10.08 14.86 -11.48
N GLN A 265 8.75 14.91 -11.26
CA GLN A 265 7.96 16.14 -11.29
C GLN A 265 7.93 16.88 -9.95
N GLY A 266 8.63 16.38 -8.93
CA GLY A 266 8.74 17.00 -7.60
C GLY A 266 7.71 16.55 -6.57
N TYR A 267 6.96 15.48 -6.84
CA TYR A 267 6.20 14.79 -5.80
C TYR A 267 7.12 14.14 -4.75
N THR A 268 6.60 13.91 -3.56
CA THR A 268 7.32 13.43 -2.37
C THR A 268 6.53 12.30 -1.71
N ARG A 269 7.14 11.12 -1.67
CA ARG A 269 6.61 9.91 -1.02
C ARG A 269 6.14 10.20 0.40
N GLY A 270 4.94 9.72 0.76
CA GLY A 270 4.38 9.88 2.12
C GLY A 270 3.93 11.31 2.47
N ARG A 271 4.03 12.26 1.53
CA ARG A 271 3.50 13.62 1.70
C ARG A 271 2.38 13.93 0.71
N ASP A 272 2.68 13.84 -0.59
CA ASP A 272 1.73 14.12 -1.68
C ASP A 272 1.67 12.99 -2.71
N LEU A 273 2.47 11.94 -2.51
CA LEU A 273 2.46 10.71 -3.29
C LEU A 273 2.34 9.52 -2.34
N HIS A 274 1.25 8.78 -2.49
CA HIS A 274 0.90 7.68 -1.61
C HIS A 274 0.49 6.43 -2.42
N GLY A 275 0.76 5.27 -1.86
CA GLY A 275 0.21 3.97 -2.20
C GLY A 275 -0.73 3.53 -1.09
N ALA A 276 -1.81 2.86 -1.50
CA ALA A 276 -2.84 2.33 -0.61
C ALA A 276 -2.99 0.81 -0.86
N PRO A 277 -2.01 -0.01 -0.42
CA PRO A 277 -2.13 -1.46 -0.44
C PRO A 277 -3.30 -1.92 0.42
N TYR A 278 -3.86 -3.08 0.09
CA TYR A 278 -5.03 -3.64 0.78
C TYR A 278 -5.08 -5.16 0.64
N ASP A 279 -6.01 -5.79 1.36
CA ASP A 279 -6.28 -7.22 1.20
C ASP A 279 -6.96 -7.53 -0.14
N TRP A 280 -6.15 -7.75 -1.18
CA TRP A 280 -6.63 -8.06 -2.52
C TRP A 280 -7.42 -9.38 -2.63
N ARG A 281 -7.54 -10.18 -1.58
CA ARG A 281 -8.40 -11.39 -1.55
C ARG A 281 -9.87 -11.05 -1.30
N ALA A 282 -10.14 -9.90 -0.68
CA ALA A 282 -11.49 -9.47 -0.32
C ALA A 282 -12.16 -8.69 -1.45
N ALA A 283 -13.49 -8.72 -1.45
CA ALA A 283 -14.34 -7.89 -2.31
C ALA A 283 -14.79 -6.61 -1.56
N PRO A 284 -15.51 -5.68 -2.21
CA PRO A 284 -15.93 -4.43 -1.57
C PRO A 284 -16.73 -4.60 -0.27
N ASP A 285 -17.45 -5.70 -0.11
CA ASP A 285 -18.19 -6.04 1.11
C ASP A 285 -17.28 -6.30 2.33
N GLY A 286 -16.10 -6.88 2.12
CA GLY A 286 -15.07 -7.00 3.15
C GLY A 286 -14.41 -5.67 3.46
N HIS A 287 -14.16 -4.84 2.44
CA HIS A 287 -13.47 -3.55 2.60
C HIS A 287 -14.30 -2.45 3.28
N ARG A 288 -15.63 -2.52 3.17
CA ARG A 288 -16.56 -1.59 3.82
C ARG A 288 -16.75 -1.84 5.32
N ALA A 289 -16.30 -2.97 5.84
CA ALA A 289 -16.45 -3.27 7.26
C ALA A 289 -15.64 -2.27 8.13
N PRO A 290 -16.08 -1.97 9.36
CA PRO A 290 -15.39 -1.01 10.23
C PRO A 290 -13.91 -1.37 10.43
N GLY A 291 -13.03 -0.36 10.37
CA GLY A 291 -11.59 -0.51 10.51
C GLY A 291 -10.87 -1.12 9.30
N MET A 292 -11.60 -1.50 8.24
CA MET A 292 -11.03 -2.07 7.02
C MET A 292 -10.65 -0.99 6.00
N PHE A 293 -10.23 -1.44 4.82
CA PHE A 293 -9.60 -0.61 3.79
C PHE A 293 -10.36 0.67 3.43
N PHE A 294 -11.70 0.66 3.33
CA PHE A 294 -12.44 1.88 2.95
C PHE A 294 -12.33 2.98 4.01
N GLU A 295 -12.35 2.63 5.29
CA GLU A 295 -12.16 3.60 6.36
C GLU A 295 -10.73 4.13 6.39
N GLN A 296 -9.74 3.25 6.21
CA GLN A 296 -8.33 3.62 6.18
C GLN A 296 -7.98 4.50 4.97
N LEU A 297 -8.55 4.19 3.79
CA LEU A 297 -8.37 5.00 2.59
C LEU A 297 -9.00 6.39 2.75
N ALA A 298 -10.19 6.49 3.37
CA ALA A 298 -10.79 7.77 3.69
C ALA A 298 -9.89 8.61 4.61
N GLN A 299 -9.37 8.00 5.68
CA GLN A 299 -8.45 8.67 6.62
C GLN A 299 -7.16 9.15 5.95
N LEU A 300 -6.57 8.33 5.06
CA LEU A 300 -5.40 8.73 4.29
C LEU A 300 -5.71 9.94 3.40
N VAL A 301 -6.80 9.88 2.65
CA VAL A 301 -7.23 10.98 1.77
C VAL A 301 -7.48 12.24 2.59
N GLU A 302 -8.24 12.17 3.68
CA GLU A 302 -8.51 13.32 4.57
C GLU A 302 -7.23 13.95 5.13
N ALA A 303 -6.33 13.12 5.66
CA ALA A 303 -5.08 13.58 6.25
C ALA A 303 -4.16 14.25 5.22
N THR A 304 -4.12 13.71 4.01
CA THR A 304 -3.29 14.24 2.93
C THR A 304 -3.90 15.49 2.31
N VAL A 305 -5.22 15.52 2.05
CA VAL A 305 -5.92 16.72 1.58
C VAL A 305 -5.73 17.88 2.55
N LYS A 306 -5.88 17.64 3.86
CA LYS A 306 -5.66 18.65 4.89
C LYS A 306 -4.23 19.18 4.91
N ARG A 307 -3.25 18.30 4.71
CA ARG A 307 -1.82 18.66 4.71
C ARG A 307 -1.42 19.48 3.49
N ASN A 308 -2.02 19.18 2.34
CA ASN A 308 -1.63 19.73 1.05
C ASN A 308 -2.51 20.90 0.60
N GLY A 309 -3.67 21.10 1.23
CA GLY A 309 -4.61 22.17 0.87
C GLY A 309 -5.29 21.94 -0.49
N ALA A 310 -5.24 20.72 -1.02
CA ALA A 310 -5.79 20.36 -2.32
C ALA A 310 -6.42 18.96 -2.27
N LYS A 311 -7.51 18.77 -3.04
CA LYS A 311 -8.20 17.49 -3.20
C LYS A 311 -7.30 16.44 -3.84
N ALA A 312 -7.44 15.18 -3.44
CA ALA A 312 -6.61 14.09 -3.91
C ALA A 312 -7.07 13.56 -5.29
N SER A 313 -6.12 13.16 -6.12
CA SER A 313 -6.37 12.35 -7.31
C SER A 313 -6.09 10.89 -6.97
N ILE A 314 -7.05 10.00 -7.24
CA ILE A 314 -6.90 8.57 -6.97
C ILE A 314 -6.63 7.86 -8.29
N ILE A 315 -5.45 7.27 -8.43
CA ILE A 315 -5.03 6.48 -9.60
C ILE A 315 -5.10 5.02 -9.22
N THR A 316 -5.69 4.18 -10.07
CA THR A 316 -5.89 2.77 -9.75
C THR A 316 -5.51 1.88 -10.91
N HIS A 317 -5.15 0.64 -10.64
CA HIS A 317 -4.87 -0.35 -11.68
C HIS A 317 -5.68 -1.63 -11.44
N SER A 318 -6.24 -2.20 -12.52
CA SER A 318 -6.92 -3.50 -12.50
C SER A 318 -8.03 -3.54 -11.43
N LEU A 319 -8.08 -4.57 -10.57
CA LEU A 319 -9.02 -4.70 -9.44
C LEU A 319 -9.16 -3.42 -8.58
N GLY A 320 -8.10 -2.64 -8.42
CA GLY A 320 -8.14 -1.39 -7.65
C GLY A 320 -9.17 -0.39 -8.18
N GLY A 321 -9.47 -0.44 -9.49
CA GLY A 321 -10.50 0.37 -10.14
C GLY A 321 -11.90 0.12 -9.61
N PRO A 322 -12.53 -1.05 -9.86
CA PRO A 322 -13.86 -1.35 -9.36
C PRO A 322 -13.94 -1.34 -7.81
N THR A 323 -12.87 -1.73 -7.09
CA THR A 323 -12.83 -1.61 -5.62
C THR A 323 -12.89 -0.15 -5.16
N THR A 324 -12.13 0.75 -5.80
CA THR A 324 -12.16 2.19 -5.50
C THR A 324 -13.48 2.83 -5.94
N LEU A 325 -14.08 2.35 -7.03
CA LEU A 325 -15.41 2.81 -7.44
C LEU A 325 -16.45 2.49 -6.35
N ALA A 326 -16.46 1.27 -5.83
CA ALA A 326 -17.31 0.89 -4.71
C ALA A 326 -17.02 1.73 -3.44
N PHE A 327 -15.76 2.05 -3.17
CA PHE A 327 -15.40 3.00 -2.10
C PHE A 327 -16.05 4.36 -2.32
N LEU A 328 -15.85 4.99 -3.48
CA LEU A 328 -16.38 6.32 -3.80
C LEU A 328 -17.91 6.35 -3.71
N LEU A 329 -18.60 5.34 -4.23
CA LEU A 329 -20.07 5.23 -4.17
C LEU A 329 -20.59 4.97 -2.74
N SER A 330 -19.75 4.39 -1.86
CA SER A 330 -20.10 4.20 -0.44
C SER A 330 -19.95 5.46 0.41
N ARG A 331 -19.32 6.52 -0.11
CA ARG A 331 -19.08 7.77 0.64
C ARG A 331 -20.24 8.75 0.44
N PRO A 332 -20.54 9.59 1.46
CA PRO A 332 -21.45 10.72 1.26
C PRO A 332 -20.96 11.60 0.11
N SER A 333 -21.86 12.11 -0.74
CA SER A 333 -21.50 12.93 -1.90
C SER A 333 -20.67 14.16 -1.52
N GLY A 334 -20.99 14.81 -0.39
CA GLY A 334 -20.21 15.93 0.14
C GLY A 334 -18.76 15.55 0.47
N TRP A 335 -18.53 14.34 1.01
CA TRP A 335 -17.17 13.86 1.27
C TRP A 335 -16.38 13.71 -0.03
N VAL A 336 -16.96 13.08 -1.05
CA VAL A 336 -16.28 12.91 -2.34
C VAL A 336 -15.96 14.26 -2.97
N GLN A 337 -16.94 15.18 -2.94
CA GLN A 337 -16.77 16.53 -3.45
C GLN A 337 -15.67 17.29 -2.70
N ASP A 338 -15.55 17.15 -1.38
CA ASP A 338 -14.58 17.90 -0.57
C ASP A 338 -13.16 17.33 -0.63
N HIS A 339 -13.02 16.03 -0.93
CA HIS A 339 -11.74 15.32 -0.78
C HIS A 339 -11.15 14.76 -2.08
N VAL A 340 -11.94 14.48 -3.11
CA VAL A 340 -11.47 13.82 -4.33
C VAL A 340 -11.61 14.74 -5.53
N ALA A 341 -10.48 15.04 -6.18
CA ALA A 341 -10.42 15.84 -7.40
C ALA A 341 -10.70 14.99 -8.64
N ASN A 342 -10.02 13.84 -8.70
CA ASN A 342 -9.98 13.00 -9.89
C ASN A 342 -9.99 11.53 -9.51
N PHE A 343 -10.63 10.71 -10.34
CA PHE A 343 -10.49 9.26 -10.34
C PHE A 343 -9.90 8.81 -11.68
N ILE A 344 -8.81 8.05 -11.65
CA ILE A 344 -8.07 7.65 -12.84
C ILE A 344 -7.86 6.13 -12.82
N PRO A 345 -8.88 5.36 -13.25
CA PRO A 345 -8.77 3.91 -13.40
C PRO A 345 -8.00 3.52 -14.67
N ILE A 346 -7.00 2.65 -14.50
CA ILE A 346 -6.18 2.09 -15.56
C ILE A 346 -6.46 0.58 -15.66
N SER A 347 -6.89 0.13 -16.84
CA SER A 347 -7.21 -1.29 -17.10
C SER A 347 -8.20 -1.90 -16.10
N ALA A 348 -9.21 -1.12 -15.69
CA ALA A 348 -10.22 -1.58 -14.75
C ALA A 348 -11.18 -2.60 -15.40
N PRO A 349 -11.33 -3.82 -14.85
CA PRO A 349 -12.27 -4.83 -15.34
C PRO A 349 -13.70 -4.52 -14.88
N TRP A 350 -14.33 -3.51 -15.48
CA TRP A 350 -15.65 -3.01 -15.04
C TRP A 350 -16.74 -4.07 -15.06
N GLY A 351 -16.73 -4.97 -16.04
CA GLY A 351 -17.67 -6.09 -16.15
C GLY A 351 -17.05 -7.44 -15.78
N GLY A 352 -15.94 -7.45 -15.04
CA GLY A 352 -15.15 -8.65 -14.76
C GLY A 352 -14.24 -9.06 -15.92
N ALA A 353 -13.67 -10.26 -15.86
CA ALA A 353 -12.81 -10.81 -16.91
C ALA A 353 -13.07 -12.29 -17.13
N ALA A 354 -13.04 -12.76 -18.39
CA ALA A 354 -13.21 -14.17 -18.71
C ALA A 354 -12.17 -15.05 -17.98
N LEU A 355 -10.95 -14.55 -17.79
CA LEU A 355 -9.87 -15.18 -17.02
C LEU A 355 -10.27 -15.61 -15.60
N MET A 356 -11.25 -14.94 -14.98
CA MET A 356 -11.71 -15.34 -13.64
C MET A 356 -12.42 -16.69 -13.66
N ALA A 357 -13.13 -17.04 -14.73
CA ALA A 357 -13.72 -18.36 -14.89
C ALA A 357 -12.64 -19.45 -15.03
N LEU A 358 -11.56 -19.18 -15.78
CA LEU A 358 -10.41 -20.09 -15.86
C LEU A 358 -9.76 -20.30 -14.49
N SER A 359 -9.59 -19.22 -13.73
CA SER A 359 -9.01 -19.26 -12.39
C SER A 359 -9.79 -20.18 -11.45
N ASP A 360 -11.12 -20.20 -11.54
CA ASP A 360 -11.96 -21.09 -10.74
C ASP A 360 -11.92 -22.56 -11.19
N ILE A 361 -11.81 -22.82 -12.50
CA ILE A 361 -11.82 -24.18 -13.04
C ILE A 361 -10.43 -24.84 -12.95
N SER A 362 -9.39 -24.14 -13.41
CA SER A 362 -8.06 -24.70 -13.66
C SER A 362 -6.94 -23.98 -12.90
N GLY A 363 -7.22 -22.82 -12.31
CA GLY A 363 -6.23 -21.93 -11.71
C GLY A 363 -5.49 -21.08 -12.75
N ASP A 364 -4.98 -19.94 -12.28
CA ASP A 364 -4.10 -19.06 -13.04
C ASP A 364 -2.82 -18.77 -12.25
N ASN A 365 -1.67 -18.69 -12.92
CA ASN A 365 -0.39 -18.40 -12.26
C ASN A 365 0.03 -16.93 -12.33
N PHE A 366 -0.87 -16.03 -12.76
CA PHE A 366 -0.59 -14.60 -12.98
C PHE A 366 0.61 -14.34 -13.91
N GLY A 367 0.90 -15.27 -14.82
CA GLY A 367 2.05 -15.20 -15.73
C GLY A 367 3.41 -15.40 -15.05
N ILE A 368 3.45 -15.91 -13.81
CA ILE A 368 4.70 -16.18 -13.08
C ILE A 368 5.42 -17.38 -13.74
N PRO A 369 6.63 -17.19 -14.30
CA PRO A 369 7.37 -18.29 -14.92
C PRO A 369 7.66 -19.42 -13.92
N PHE A 370 7.67 -20.67 -14.42
CA PHE A 370 7.98 -21.88 -13.65
C PHE A 370 7.00 -22.26 -12.53
N VAL A 371 5.92 -21.49 -12.34
CA VAL A 371 4.80 -21.83 -11.45
C VAL A 371 3.69 -22.47 -12.27
N SER A 372 3.15 -23.61 -11.82
CA SER A 372 2.04 -24.27 -12.50
C SER A 372 0.76 -23.42 -12.41
N SER A 373 -0.12 -23.48 -13.42
CA SER A 373 -1.36 -22.68 -13.47
C SER A 373 -2.27 -22.94 -12.27
N ASP A 374 -2.34 -24.19 -11.81
CA ASP A 374 -3.14 -24.62 -10.67
C ASP A 374 -2.55 -24.22 -9.30
N TYR A 375 -1.35 -23.61 -9.26
CA TYR A 375 -0.62 -23.38 -8.02
C TYR A 375 -1.41 -22.53 -7.03
N LEU A 376 -2.02 -21.44 -7.50
CA LEU A 376 -2.77 -20.50 -6.65
C LEU A 376 -4.27 -20.81 -6.58
N LYS A 377 -4.73 -21.85 -7.28
CA LYS A 377 -6.15 -22.18 -7.43
C LYS A 377 -6.91 -22.20 -6.09
N PRO A 378 -6.42 -22.83 -5.00
CA PRO A 378 -7.17 -22.86 -3.74
C PRO A 378 -7.44 -21.46 -3.18
N VAL A 379 -6.45 -20.56 -3.25
CA VAL A 379 -6.60 -19.18 -2.81
C VAL A 379 -7.50 -18.40 -3.77
N GLN A 380 -7.37 -18.62 -5.08
CA GLN A 380 -8.19 -17.97 -6.10
C GLN A 380 -9.68 -18.31 -5.92
N THR A 381 -10.02 -19.60 -5.81
CA THR A 381 -11.42 -20.08 -5.66
C THR A 381 -12.08 -19.67 -4.34
N ALA A 382 -11.28 -19.34 -3.32
CA ALA A 382 -11.78 -18.90 -2.02
C ALA A 382 -11.81 -17.36 -1.88
N SER A 383 -11.11 -16.64 -2.76
CA SER A 383 -11.01 -15.18 -2.69
C SER A 383 -12.27 -14.52 -3.23
N ALA A 384 -12.88 -13.66 -2.41
CA ALA A 384 -14.06 -12.89 -2.81
C ALA A 384 -13.78 -11.93 -3.96
N SER A 385 -12.55 -11.42 -4.08
CA SER A 385 -12.15 -10.59 -5.22
C SER A 385 -12.26 -11.34 -6.56
N GLY A 386 -12.07 -12.66 -6.55
CA GLY A 386 -12.25 -13.48 -7.76
C GLY A 386 -13.72 -13.53 -8.17
N VAL A 387 -14.61 -13.77 -7.21
CA VAL A 387 -16.06 -13.75 -7.41
C VAL A 387 -16.54 -12.37 -7.89
N PHE A 388 -16.03 -11.29 -7.29
CA PHE A 388 -16.35 -9.92 -7.67
C PHE A 388 -15.94 -9.56 -9.10
N LEU A 389 -14.92 -10.25 -9.64
CA LEU A 389 -14.41 -10.04 -11.00
C LEU A 389 -14.89 -11.09 -12.01
N LEU A 390 -15.85 -11.94 -11.65
CA LEU A 390 -16.48 -12.84 -12.62
C LEU A 390 -17.13 -12.04 -13.76
N PRO A 391 -17.09 -12.55 -15.00
CA PRO A 391 -17.64 -11.84 -16.14
C PRO A 391 -19.16 -11.69 -15.98
N THR A 392 -19.65 -10.47 -16.19
CA THR A 392 -21.07 -10.15 -16.01
C THR A 392 -21.80 -9.98 -17.32
N SER A 393 -23.12 -10.20 -17.30
CA SER A 393 -23.94 -10.03 -18.49
C SER A 393 -24.06 -8.58 -18.96
N ALA A 394 -23.85 -7.57 -18.11
CA ALA A 394 -23.91 -6.19 -18.57
C ALA A 394 -22.78 -5.85 -19.55
N ALA A 395 -21.58 -6.40 -19.38
CA ALA A 395 -20.47 -6.19 -20.30
C ALA A 395 -20.40 -7.25 -21.41
N PHE A 396 -20.60 -8.53 -21.06
CA PHE A 396 -20.41 -9.65 -22.00
C PHE A 396 -21.71 -10.09 -22.70
N GLY A 397 -22.87 -9.55 -22.34
CA GLY A 397 -24.15 -9.96 -22.89
C GLY A 397 -24.42 -11.46 -22.70
N ASP A 398 -24.85 -12.12 -23.78
CA ASP A 398 -25.11 -13.56 -23.84
C ASP A 398 -23.88 -14.40 -24.26
N GLN A 399 -22.68 -13.81 -24.27
CA GLN A 399 -21.46 -14.50 -24.67
C GLN A 399 -21.20 -15.74 -23.80
N THR A 400 -20.89 -16.86 -24.45
CA THR A 400 -20.44 -18.08 -23.78
C THR A 400 -18.98 -17.92 -23.36
N ILE A 401 -18.72 -18.03 -22.06
CA ILE A 401 -17.38 -17.92 -21.47
C ILE A 401 -16.73 -19.30 -21.34
N VAL A 402 -17.51 -20.32 -20.98
CA VAL A 402 -17.00 -21.69 -20.79
C VAL A 402 -17.92 -22.68 -21.51
N SER A 403 -17.32 -23.65 -22.20
CA SER A 403 -18.00 -24.85 -22.68
C SER A 403 -17.34 -26.06 -22.04
N ALA A 404 -18.10 -26.93 -21.40
CA ALA A 404 -17.58 -28.11 -20.70
C ALA A 404 -18.55 -29.29 -20.80
N GLY A 405 -18.08 -30.44 -21.28
CA GLY A 405 -18.90 -31.65 -21.36
C GLY A 405 -20.21 -31.49 -22.15
N GLY A 406 -20.21 -30.61 -23.17
CA GLY A 406 -21.40 -30.28 -23.96
C GLY A 406 -22.36 -29.26 -23.34
N LYS A 407 -22.06 -28.74 -22.14
CA LYS A 407 -22.79 -27.63 -21.51
C LYS A 407 -22.06 -26.31 -21.76
N ASN A 408 -22.81 -25.24 -22.04
CA ASN A 408 -22.29 -23.89 -22.15
C ASN A 408 -22.63 -23.08 -20.90
N TYR A 409 -21.71 -22.24 -20.47
CA TYR A 409 -21.85 -21.28 -19.39
C TYR A 409 -21.54 -19.89 -19.96
N SER A 410 -22.58 -19.08 -20.11
CA SER A 410 -22.50 -17.66 -20.44
C SER A 410 -22.17 -16.81 -19.21
N ALA A 411 -21.90 -15.51 -19.42
CA ALA A 411 -21.57 -14.59 -18.32
C ALA A 411 -22.65 -14.56 -17.20
N LYS A 412 -23.94 -14.69 -17.55
CA LYS A 412 -25.03 -14.80 -16.56
C LYS A 412 -25.07 -16.14 -15.81
N GLU A 413 -24.38 -17.15 -16.30
CA GLU A 413 -24.37 -18.52 -15.76
C GLU A 413 -23.14 -18.81 -14.90
N MET A 414 -22.30 -17.80 -14.62
CA MET A 414 -21.18 -17.94 -13.68
C MET A 414 -21.59 -18.48 -12.29
N PRO A 415 -22.74 -18.10 -11.69
CA PRO A 415 -23.19 -18.72 -10.43
C PRO A 415 -23.49 -20.22 -10.56
N ILE A 416 -23.97 -20.65 -11.73
CA ILE A 416 -24.22 -22.07 -12.01
C ILE A 416 -22.89 -22.81 -12.16
N LEU A 417 -21.91 -22.19 -12.83
CA LEU A 417 -20.56 -22.72 -12.96
C LEU A 417 -19.90 -22.96 -11.60
N LEU A 418 -19.94 -21.96 -10.69
CA LEU A 418 -19.42 -22.10 -9.32
C LEU A 418 -20.07 -23.27 -8.58
N LYS A 419 -21.38 -23.42 -8.72
CA LYS A 419 -22.14 -24.52 -8.10
C LYS A 419 -21.75 -25.88 -8.67
N ASP A 420 -21.61 -26.00 -9.99
CA ASP A 420 -21.24 -27.26 -10.65
C ASP A 420 -19.80 -27.68 -10.28
N LEU A 421 -18.90 -26.72 -10.06
CA LEU A 421 -17.55 -26.95 -9.51
C LEU A 421 -17.54 -27.26 -8.01
N GLY A 422 -18.68 -27.20 -7.32
CA GLY A 422 -18.77 -27.42 -5.87
C GLY A 422 -18.15 -26.31 -5.01
N LEU A 423 -17.96 -25.11 -5.57
CA LEU A 423 -17.38 -23.95 -4.87
C LEU A 423 -18.43 -23.27 -3.98
N THR A 424 -18.73 -23.91 -2.84
CA THR A 424 -19.79 -23.48 -1.92
C THR A 424 -19.56 -22.08 -1.37
N GLU A 425 -18.36 -21.77 -0.87
CA GLU A 425 -18.04 -20.42 -0.34
C GLU A 425 -18.15 -19.35 -1.43
N ALA A 426 -17.61 -19.60 -2.63
CA ALA A 426 -17.73 -18.67 -3.76
C ALA A 426 -19.20 -18.39 -4.13
N THR A 427 -20.04 -19.42 -4.11
CA THR A 427 -21.49 -19.27 -4.36
C THR A 427 -22.16 -18.41 -3.27
N GLN A 428 -21.77 -18.57 -2.01
CA GLN A 428 -22.28 -17.77 -0.89
C GLN A 428 -21.81 -16.32 -0.95
N ILE A 429 -20.55 -16.10 -1.33
CA ILE A 429 -19.98 -14.76 -1.58
C ILE A 429 -20.75 -14.07 -2.71
N TYR A 430 -20.97 -14.76 -3.84
CA TYR A 430 -21.71 -14.23 -4.98
C TYR A 430 -23.10 -13.74 -4.55
N ALA A 431 -23.85 -14.57 -3.83
CA ALA A 431 -25.16 -14.22 -3.31
C ALA A 431 -25.12 -13.04 -2.32
N ASN A 432 -24.05 -12.91 -1.53
CA ASN A 432 -23.87 -11.77 -0.62
C ASN A 432 -23.61 -10.47 -1.39
N LEU A 433 -22.74 -10.49 -2.40
CA LEU A 433 -22.43 -9.34 -3.25
C LEU A 433 -23.67 -8.86 -4.01
N GLU A 434 -24.45 -9.79 -4.59
CA GLU A 434 -25.71 -9.49 -5.25
C GLU A 434 -26.73 -8.83 -4.31
N ARG A 435 -26.90 -9.40 -3.10
CA ARG A 435 -27.79 -8.83 -2.08
C ARG A 435 -27.39 -7.41 -1.66
N LEU A 436 -26.08 -7.13 -1.65
CA LEU A 436 -25.53 -5.83 -1.28
C LEU A 436 -25.45 -4.84 -2.44
N GLN A 437 -25.82 -5.25 -3.66
CA GLN A 437 -25.66 -4.46 -4.89
C GLN A 437 -24.19 -4.02 -5.09
N LEU A 438 -23.28 -4.97 -4.89
CA LEU A 438 -21.83 -4.77 -5.03
C LEU A 438 -21.26 -5.64 -6.17
N ASN A 439 -22.09 -6.07 -7.11
CA ASN A 439 -21.58 -6.67 -8.34
C ASN A 439 -21.14 -5.58 -9.30
N ALA A 440 -20.31 -5.94 -10.29
CA ALA A 440 -19.85 -5.04 -11.35
C ALA A 440 -21.01 -4.25 -12.02
N ASP A 441 -22.16 -4.91 -12.23
CA ASP A 441 -23.34 -4.33 -12.89
C ASP A 441 -24.05 -3.26 -12.04
N ASP A 442 -23.85 -3.26 -10.71
CA ASP A 442 -24.46 -2.30 -9.79
C ASP A 442 -23.62 -1.02 -9.65
N LEU A 443 -22.35 -1.05 -10.06
CA LEU A 443 -21.42 0.06 -9.88
C LEU A 443 -21.60 1.11 -10.99
N THR A 444 -22.32 2.17 -10.64
CA THR A 444 -22.56 3.32 -11.52
C THR A 444 -21.36 4.27 -11.62
N ALA A 445 -21.45 5.28 -12.50
CA ALA A 445 -20.40 6.28 -12.64
C ALA A 445 -20.12 7.02 -11.31
N PRO A 446 -18.85 7.25 -10.96
CA PRO A 446 -18.52 7.99 -9.75
C PRO A 446 -18.85 9.49 -9.91
N PRO A 447 -19.23 10.19 -8.82
CA PRO A 447 -19.61 11.60 -8.87
C PRO A 447 -18.39 12.53 -8.84
N VAL A 448 -17.34 12.19 -9.59
CA VAL A 448 -16.08 12.94 -9.66
C VAL A 448 -15.53 12.93 -11.08
N ARG A 449 -14.73 13.94 -11.40
CA ARG A 449 -14.01 14.02 -12.67
C ARG A 449 -13.17 12.75 -12.88
N THR A 450 -13.34 12.09 -14.02
CA THR A 450 -12.80 10.75 -14.24
C THR A 450 -12.07 10.64 -15.58
N LEU A 451 -10.88 10.06 -15.58
CA LEU A 451 -10.16 9.64 -16.79
C LEU A 451 -10.04 8.12 -16.78
N VAL A 452 -10.79 7.46 -17.66
CA VAL A 452 -10.71 6.00 -17.85
C VAL A 452 -9.65 5.70 -18.89
N ILE A 453 -8.64 4.91 -18.50
CA ILE A 453 -7.53 4.51 -19.36
C ILE A 453 -7.60 3.01 -19.65
N THR A 454 -7.63 2.64 -20.92
CA THR A 454 -7.77 1.24 -21.38
C THR A 454 -6.72 0.90 -22.43
N SER A 455 -6.57 -0.41 -22.72
CA SER A 455 -5.75 -0.89 -23.82
C SER A 455 -6.53 -1.82 -24.75
N SER A 456 -6.14 -1.83 -26.03
CA SER A 456 -6.68 -2.69 -27.08
C SER A 456 -5.57 -3.25 -27.96
N GLY A 457 -5.88 -4.24 -28.79
CA GLY A 457 -4.97 -4.89 -29.72
C GLY A 457 -4.03 -5.93 -29.09
N VAL A 458 -4.30 -6.38 -27.85
CA VAL A 458 -3.55 -7.46 -27.20
C VAL A 458 -4.43 -8.70 -27.13
N LYS A 459 -3.90 -9.82 -27.64
CA LYS A 459 -4.57 -11.12 -27.64
C LYS A 459 -4.97 -11.51 -26.21
N THR A 460 -6.27 -11.63 -25.95
CA THR A 460 -6.83 -11.84 -24.61
C THR A 460 -7.78 -13.04 -24.60
N ASP A 461 -7.69 -13.89 -23.59
CA ASP A 461 -8.55 -15.06 -23.46
C ASP A 461 -10.02 -14.66 -23.36
N GLU A 462 -10.85 -15.29 -24.18
CA GLU A 462 -12.25 -14.91 -24.36
C GLU A 462 -13.21 -16.06 -24.04
N ARG A 463 -12.81 -17.29 -24.34
CA ARG A 463 -13.61 -18.49 -24.05
C ARG A 463 -12.73 -19.72 -23.82
N TYR A 464 -13.18 -20.58 -22.91
CA TYR A 464 -12.51 -21.82 -22.54
C TYR A 464 -13.36 -23.03 -22.89
N GLU A 465 -12.77 -24.01 -23.56
CA GLU A 465 -13.43 -25.27 -23.93
C GLU A 465 -12.77 -26.44 -23.21
N TYR A 466 -13.59 -27.26 -22.54
CA TYR A 466 -13.20 -28.45 -21.80
C TYR A 466 -13.95 -29.67 -22.34
N ALA A 467 -13.24 -30.78 -22.53
CA ALA A 467 -13.88 -32.04 -22.95
C ALA A 467 -14.84 -32.57 -21.89
N ASP A 468 -14.43 -32.56 -20.63
CA ASP A 468 -15.16 -33.17 -19.54
C ASP A 468 -16.17 -32.20 -18.90
N PRO A 469 -17.30 -32.70 -18.36
CA PRO A 469 -18.21 -31.89 -17.58
C PRO A 469 -17.56 -31.40 -16.29
N LEU A 470 -17.88 -30.17 -15.89
CA LEU A 470 -17.43 -29.61 -14.61
C LEU A 470 -18.10 -30.36 -13.45
N VAL A 471 -17.29 -30.75 -12.46
CA VAL A 471 -17.72 -31.48 -11.25
C VAL A 471 -16.95 -30.96 -10.04
N PRO A 472 -17.43 -31.23 -8.80
CA PRO A 472 -16.66 -30.92 -7.60
C PRO A 472 -15.25 -31.52 -7.63
N GLY A 473 -14.24 -30.69 -7.43
CA GLY A 473 -12.83 -31.10 -7.46
C GLY A 473 -12.21 -31.21 -8.85
N PHE A 474 -12.84 -30.66 -9.90
CA PHE A 474 -12.27 -30.62 -11.25
C PHE A 474 -10.86 -29.99 -11.27
N ASP A 475 -9.91 -30.61 -11.97
CA ASP A 475 -8.49 -30.27 -11.91
C ASP A 475 -7.78 -30.22 -13.29
N LYS A 476 -8.56 -30.23 -14.39
CA LYS A 476 -8.01 -30.22 -15.75
C LYS A 476 -7.92 -28.81 -16.32
N GLY A 477 -7.00 -28.61 -17.26
CA GLY A 477 -6.92 -27.41 -18.10
C GLY A 477 -7.88 -27.47 -19.30
N PRO A 478 -8.14 -26.33 -19.97
CA PRO A 478 -8.96 -26.30 -21.17
C PRO A 478 -8.24 -27.00 -22.33
N GLU A 479 -9.00 -27.68 -23.19
CA GLU A 479 -8.49 -28.24 -24.44
C GLU A 479 -8.22 -27.16 -25.49
N ARG A 480 -9.04 -26.11 -25.46
CA ARG A 480 -8.95 -24.99 -26.38
C ARG A 480 -9.32 -23.69 -25.68
N ILE A 481 -8.55 -22.66 -26.01
CA ILE A 481 -8.79 -21.28 -25.59
C ILE A 481 -9.05 -20.48 -26.86
N GLU A 482 -10.21 -19.81 -26.92
CA GLU A 482 -10.49 -18.81 -27.94
C GLU A 482 -10.05 -17.44 -27.41
N TYR A 483 -9.55 -16.60 -28.32
CA TYR A 483 -8.97 -15.32 -27.97
C TYR A 483 -9.70 -14.19 -28.70
N GLY A 484 -9.97 -13.13 -27.95
CA GLY A 484 -10.51 -11.87 -28.44
C GLY A 484 -9.54 -10.72 -28.23
N ASP A 485 -10.09 -9.51 -28.27
CA ASP A 485 -9.35 -8.27 -28.04
C ASP A 485 -9.37 -7.85 -26.57
N GLY A 486 -8.36 -7.11 -26.14
CA GLY A 486 -8.19 -6.62 -24.78
C GLY A 486 -6.76 -6.17 -24.51
N ASP A 487 -6.34 -6.29 -23.24
CA ASP A 487 -4.99 -5.94 -22.78
C ASP A 487 -4.13 -7.17 -22.40
N GLY A 488 -4.57 -8.37 -22.77
CA GLY A 488 -3.93 -9.65 -22.45
C GLY A 488 -4.43 -10.27 -21.14
N THR A 489 -5.24 -9.56 -20.36
CA THR A 489 -5.85 -10.07 -19.12
C THR A 489 -7.34 -9.77 -19.08
N VAL A 490 -7.73 -8.53 -19.39
CA VAL A 490 -9.11 -8.06 -19.34
C VAL A 490 -9.62 -7.89 -20.77
N ASN A 491 -10.78 -8.50 -21.04
CA ASN A 491 -11.45 -8.39 -22.33
C ASN A 491 -11.83 -6.95 -22.64
N LEU A 492 -11.70 -6.54 -23.91
CA LEU A 492 -11.96 -5.18 -24.35
C LEU A 492 -13.39 -4.70 -23.99
N VAL A 493 -14.38 -5.59 -24.09
CA VAL A 493 -15.78 -5.30 -23.74
C VAL A 493 -15.95 -4.89 -22.28
N SER A 494 -15.16 -5.46 -21.38
CA SER A 494 -15.14 -5.10 -19.95
C SER A 494 -14.38 -3.79 -19.73
N LEU A 495 -13.20 -3.64 -20.35
CA LEU A 495 -12.40 -2.41 -20.26
C LEU A 495 -13.19 -1.17 -20.72
N ARG A 496 -13.91 -1.29 -21.83
CA ARG A 496 -14.67 -0.20 -22.45
C ARG A 496 -16.10 -0.05 -21.92
N PHE A 497 -16.53 -0.86 -20.97
CA PHE A 497 -17.91 -0.83 -20.45
C PHE A 497 -18.38 0.61 -20.12
N ALA A 498 -17.56 1.37 -19.41
CA ALA A 498 -17.83 2.78 -19.09
C ALA A 498 -17.94 3.69 -20.33
N GLN A 499 -17.10 3.47 -21.35
CA GLN A 499 -17.07 4.23 -22.60
C GLN A 499 -18.26 3.90 -23.51
N ASP A 500 -18.64 2.64 -23.56
CA ASP A 500 -19.62 2.09 -24.50
C ASP A 500 -21.06 2.11 -23.93
N GLY A 501 -21.29 2.88 -22.86
CA GLY A 501 -22.63 3.20 -22.34
C GLY A 501 -23.08 2.41 -21.10
N GLY A 502 -22.21 1.57 -20.54
CA GLY A 502 -22.48 0.83 -19.30
C GLY A 502 -22.60 1.72 -18.06
N TRP A 503 -21.96 2.90 -18.07
CA TRP A 503 -22.23 3.94 -17.09
C TRP A 503 -23.33 4.87 -17.58
N PRO A 504 -24.46 5.00 -16.86
CA PRO A 504 -25.51 5.94 -17.22
C PRO A 504 -24.96 7.35 -17.42
N SER A 505 -25.58 8.11 -18.31
CA SER A 505 -25.25 9.52 -18.52
C SER A 505 -25.63 10.34 -17.28
N ALA A 506 -24.76 10.38 -16.27
CA ALA A 506 -24.83 11.38 -15.22
C ALA A 506 -24.56 12.75 -15.86
N ARG A 507 -25.44 13.72 -15.59
CA ARG A 507 -25.41 15.04 -16.24
C ARG A 507 -24.23 15.93 -15.82
N ASP A 508 -23.51 15.56 -14.75
CA ASP A 508 -22.71 16.54 -14.00
C ASP A 508 -21.20 16.23 -13.82
N ALA A 509 -20.67 15.06 -14.25
CA ALA A 509 -19.25 14.72 -14.08
C ALA A 509 -18.46 14.63 -15.41
N ASP A 510 -17.35 15.38 -15.52
CA ASP A 510 -16.40 15.33 -16.65
C ASP A 510 -15.77 13.93 -16.73
N ARG A 511 -16.10 13.18 -17.79
CA ARG A 511 -15.59 11.84 -18.06
C ARG A 511 -14.81 11.85 -19.37
N ARG A 512 -13.56 11.42 -19.30
CA ARG A 512 -12.68 11.26 -20.46
C ARG A 512 -12.25 9.82 -20.59
N PHE A 513 -12.05 9.39 -21.84
CA PHE A 513 -11.67 8.04 -22.18
C PHE A 513 -10.41 8.11 -23.04
N PHE A 514 -9.39 7.34 -22.67
CA PHE A 514 -8.15 7.22 -23.41
C PHE A 514 -7.81 5.73 -23.61
N GLU A 515 -7.79 5.30 -24.87
CA GLU A 515 -7.45 3.93 -25.26
C GLU A 515 -6.08 3.92 -25.93
N VAL A 516 -5.14 3.16 -25.38
CA VAL A 516 -3.81 2.94 -25.97
C VAL A 516 -3.78 1.59 -26.70
N LYS A 517 -3.06 1.50 -27.83
CA LYS A 517 -2.97 0.24 -28.58
C LYS A 517 -1.69 -0.53 -28.25
N GLY A 518 -1.83 -1.85 -28.12
CA GLY A 518 -0.77 -2.84 -28.05
C GLY A 518 0.00 -2.87 -26.73
N VAL A 519 -0.61 -2.45 -25.62
CA VAL A 519 0.03 -2.40 -24.30
C VAL A 519 -0.57 -3.48 -23.41
N ALA A 520 0.27 -4.38 -22.90
CA ALA A 520 -0.17 -5.45 -22.02
C ALA A 520 -0.60 -4.90 -20.65
N HIS A 521 -1.52 -5.61 -19.99
CA HIS A 521 -2.16 -5.24 -18.74
C HIS A 521 -1.19 -4.64 -17.71
N PHE A 522 -0.14 -5.38 -17.32
CA PHE A 522 0.83 -4.94 -16.30
C PHE A 522 1.79 -3.84 -16.76
N ASP A 523 1.90 -3.59 -18.06
CA ASP A 523 2.78 -2.54 -18.60
C ASP A 523 2.05 -1.19 -18.73
N MET A 524 0.73 -1.16 -18.56
CA MET A 524 -0.08 0.07 -18.60
C MET A 524 0.38 1.12 -17.58
N VAL A 525 0.78 0.70 -16.38
CA VAL A 525 1.29 1.60 -15.33
C VAL A 525 2.73 2.08 -15.58
N LYS A 526 3.38 1.61 -16.65
CA LYS A 526 4.75 1.96 -17.04
C LYS A 526 4.82 2.68 -18.39
N GLU A 527 3.74 2.59 -19.17
CA GLU A 527 3.67 3.11 -20.53
C GLU A 527 3.71 4.65 -20.56
N GLN A 528 4.64 5.20 -21.34
CA GLN A 528 4.84 6.65 -21.43
C GLN A 528 3.63 7.39 -21.99
N ARG A 529 2.91 6.81 -22.96
CA ARG A 529 1.66 7.41 -23.49
C ARG A 529 0.60 7.53 -22.41
N VAL A 530 0.48 6.54 -21.53
CA VAL A 530 -0.44 6.55 -20.39
C VAL A 530 -0.03 7.59 -19.37
N LEU A 531 1.25 7.63 -18.98
CA LEU A 531 1.77 8.63 -18.03
C LEU A 531 1.59 10.07 -18.54
N SER A 532 1.83 10.29 -19.83
CA SER A 532 1.63 11.60 -20.48
C SER A 532 0.17 12.04 -20.48
N GLU A 533 -0.78 11.12 -20.71
CA GLU A 533 -2.21 11.42 -20.65
C GLU A 533 -2.67 11.76 -19.23
N ILE A 534 -2.13 11.04 -18.23
CA ILE A 534 -2.39 11.34 -16.81
C ILE A 534 -1.91 12.76 -16.48
N ASP A 535 -0.69 13.13 -16.87
CA ASP A 535 -0.16 14.49 -16.66
C ASP A 535 -1.03 15.56 -17.32
N ALA A 536 -1.45 15.33 -18.57
CA ALA A 536 -2.31 16.25 -19.30
C ALA A 536 -3.67 16.43 -18.60
N PHE A 537 -4.25 15.33 -18.11
CA PHE A 537 -5.52 15.34 -17.40
C PHE A 537 -5.45 16.04 -16.04
N LEU A 538 -4.40 15.78 -15.27
CA LEU A 538 -4.14 16.46 -13.99
C LEU A 538 -3.89 17.96 -14.21
N GLY A 539 -3.11 18.32 -15.25
CA GLY A 539 -2.79 19.70 -15.60
C GLY A 539 -3.97 20.53 -16.12
N SER A 540 -4.95 19.92 -16.80
CA SER A 540 -6.11 20.67 -17.31
C SER A 540 -7.11 21.10 -16.23
N GLY A 541 -7.05 20.50 -15.03
CA GLY A 541 -7.90 20.87 -13.90
C GLY A 541 -7.38 22.04 -13.06
N LEU A 542 -6.09 22.41 -13.19
CA LEU A 542 -5.45 23.47 -12.40
C LEU A 542 -5.67 24.90 -12.96
N ARG A 543 -6.41 25.04 -14.07
CA ARG A 543 -6.67 26.34 -14.74
C ARG A 543 -8.10 26.87 -14.56
N GLN A 544 -8.90 26.25 -13.70
CA GLN A 544 -10.20 26.76 -13.27
C GLN A 544 -10.12 27.11 -11.78
#